data_AF-A0A3M1DKJ3-F1
#
_entry.id   AF-A0A3M1DKJ3-F1
#
_cell.length_a   1.000
_cell.length_b   1.000
_cell.length_c   1.000
_cell.angle_alpha   90.00
_cell.angle_beta   90.00
_cell.angle_gamma   90.00
#
_symmetry.space_group_name_H-M   'P 1'
#
loop_
_entity.id
_entity.type
_entity.pdbx_description
1 polymer ?
#
loop_
_entity_poly.entity_id
_entity_poly.type
_entity_poly.pdbx_seq_one_letter_code
_entity_poly.pdbx_strand_id
1 'polypeptide(L)' 'LEVLKDEIIAVISRHIPIDPEGVQVTFTEGPRVHRLVADIPLRARPRRYRGE' A
#
# COMPACT_ATOMS: atom_id res chain seq x y z
N LEU A 1 -1.06 16.16 1.56
CA LEU A 1 -1.06 14.75 2.04
C LEU A 1 -0.99 13.76 0.89
N GLU A 2 -1.68 14.04 -0.23
CA GLU A 2 -1.69 13.18 -1.42
C GLU A 2 -0.28 12.92 -1.98
N VAL A 3 0.54 13.96 -2.14
CA VAL A 3 1.93 13.81 -2.63
C VAL A 3 2.76 12.82 -1.80
N LEU A 4 2.72 12.93 -0.47
CA LEU A 4 3.47 12.03 0.42
C LEU A 4 2.95 10.57 0.32
N LYS A 5 1.63 10.40 0.15
CA LYS A 5 1.01 9.10 -0.09
C LYS A 5 1.51 8.51 -1.41
N ASP A 6 1.49 9.28 -2.49
CA ASP A 6 1.97 8.85 -3.80
C ASP A 6 3.46 8.48 -3.77
N GLU A 7 4.30 9.27 -3.09
CA GLU A 7 5.73 8.98 -2.96
C GLU A 7 6.00 7.68 -2.20
N ILE A 8 5.31 7.44 -1.08
CA ILE A 8 5.47 6.21 -0.28
C ILE A 8 5.00 4.98 -1.09
N ILE A 9 3.84 5.09 -1.75
CA ILE A 9 3.32 4.00 -2.60
C ILE A 9 4.30 3.70 -3.74
N ALA A 10 4.83 4.74 -4.39
CA ALA A 10 5.78 4.59 -5.50
C ALA A 10 7.08 3.91 -5.06
N VAL A 11 7.59 4.20 -3.86
CA VAL A 11 8.77 3.53 -3.30
C VAL A 11 8.47 2.06 -3.00
N ILE A 12 7.37 1.75 -2.30
CA ILE A 12 7.03 0.36 -1.94
C ILE A 12 6.82 -0.49 -3.20
N SER A 13 6.16 0.06 -4.23
CA SER A 13 5.92 -0.61 -5.51
C SER A 13 7.21 -1.06 -6.24
N ARG A 14 8.34 -0.37 -6.02
CA ARG A 14 9.64 -0.77 -6.59
C ARG A 14 10.21 -2.03 -5.94
N HIS A 15 9.85 -2.29 -4.69
CA HIS A 15 10.37 -3.42 -3.91
C HIS A 15 9.39 -4.59 -3.86
N ILE A 16 8.09 -4.32 -3.92
CA ILE A 16 7.03 -5.31 -3.74
C ILE A 16 5.95 -5.06 -4.80
N PRO A 17 5.46 -6.10 -5.49
CA PRO A 17 4.30 -5.97 -6.35
C PRO A 17 3.06 -5.71 -5.49
N ILE A 18 2.58 -4.47 -5.49
CA ILE A 18 1.39 -4.03 -4.74
C ILE A 18 0.24 -3.72 -5.70
N ASP A 19 -0.98 -3.70 -5.16
CA ASP A 19 -2.14 -3.20 -5.88
C ASP A 19 -2.48 -1.77 -5.41
N PRO A 20 -2.17 -0.73 -6.21
CA PRO A 20 -2.32 0.66 -5.79
C PRO A 20 -3.79 1.08 -5.65
N GLU A 21 -4.69 0.43 -6.38
CA GLU A 21 -6.13 0.73 -6.36
C GLU A 21 -6.79 0.27 -5.05
N GLY A 22 -6.28 -0.82 -4.45
CA GLY A 22 -6.74 -1.31 -3.15
C GLY A 22 -6.11 -0.65 -1.92
N VAL A 23 -5.23 0.35 -2.08
CA VAL A 23 -4.54 0.98 -0.94
C VAL A 23 -5.49 1.85 -0.12
N GLN A 24 -5.66 1.50 1.16
CA GLN A 24 -6.45 2.27 2.10
C GLN A 24 -5.55 3.00 3.09
N VAL A 25 -5.82 4.29 3.31
CA VAL A 25 -5.00 5.13 4.18
C VAL A 25 -5.89 5.79 5.22
N THR A 26 -5.56 5.58 6.48
CA THR A 26 -6.21 6.20 7.63
C THR A 26 -5.25 7.16 8.28
N PHE A 27 -5.64 8.43 8.34
CA PHE A 27 -4.93 9.44 9.11
C PHE A 27 -5.67 9.69 10.43
N THR A 28 -4.92 9.69 11.52
CA THR A 28 -5.46 9.96 12.85
C THR A 28 -4.68 11.11 13.47
N GLU A 29 -5.39 12.18 13.77
CA GLU A 29 -4.84 13.37 14.42
C GLU A 29 -5.18 13.32 15.90
N GLY A 30 -4.15 13.09 16.72
CA GLY A 30 -4.25 13.18 18.17
C GLY A 30 -3.59 14.46 18.69
N PRO A 31 -3.89 14.90 19.92
CA PRO A 31 -3.40 16.16 20.50
C PRO A 31 -1.87 16.25 20.69
N ARG A 32 -1.13 15.15 20.49
CA ARG A 32 0.34 15.10 20.63
C ARG A 32 1.04 14.37 19.47
N VAL A 33 0.29 13.63 18.65
CA VAL A 33 0.86 12.78 17.60
C VAL A 33 -0.10 12.68 16.43
N HIS A 34 0.47 12.73 15.24
CA HIS A 34 -0.21 12.39 14.00
C HIS A 34 0.21 10.98 13.59
N ARG A 35 -0.74 10.10 13.31
CA ARG A 35 -0.49 8.72 12.88
C ARG A 35 -1.07 8.51 11.49
N LEU A 36 -0.26 7.96 10.59
CA LEU A 36 -0.69 7.50 9.28
C LEU A 36 -0.57 5.98 9.25
N VAL A 37 -1.68 5.28 9.00
CA VAL A 37 -1.71 3.83 8.82
C VAL A 37 -2.19 3.54 7.41
N ALA A 38 -1.40 2.80 6.63
CA ALA A 38 -1.76 2.38 5.29
C ALA A 38 -1.87 0.85 5.23
N ASP A 39 -3.01 0.35 4.77
CA ASP A 39 -3.18 -1.04 4.35
C ASP A 39 -2.85 -1.14 2.86
N ILE A 40 -1.86 -1.96 2.51
CA ILE A 40 -1.32 -2.08 1.16
C ILE A 40 -1.46 -3.53 0.70
N PRO A 41 -2.47 -3.86 -0.10
CA PRO A 41 -2.64 -5.20 -0.62
C PRO A 41 -1.50 -5.54 -1.58
N LEU A 42 -0.94 -6.73 -1.40
CA LEU A 42 0.10 -7.27 -2.28
C LEU A 42 -0.54 -8.01 -3.44
N ARG A 43 -0.03 -7.80 -4.66
CA ARG A 43 -0.44 -8.60 -5.81
C ARG A 43 0.08 -10.02 -5.62
N ALA A 44 -0.84 -10.95 -5.37
CA ALA A 44 -0.52 -12.37 -5.42
C ALA A 44 0.05 -12.66 -6.81
N ARG A 45 1.30 -13.11 -6.86
CA ARG A 45 1.90 -13.58 -8.11
C ARG A 45 0.95 -14.64 -8.66
N PRO A 46 0.47 -14.55 -9.92
CA PRO A 46 -0.48 -15.50 -10.45
C PRO A 46 0.12 -16.88 -10.24
N ARG A 47 -0.50 -17.66 -9.34
CA ARG A 47 -0.15 -19.06 -9.14
C ARG A 47 -0.40 -19.68 -10.50
N ARG A 48 0.67 -20.03 -11.23
CA ARG A 48 0.56 -20.88 -12.41
C ARG A 48 -0.19 -22.10 -11.92
N TYR A 49 -1.47 -22.19 -12.28
CA TYR A 49 -2.23 -23.41 -12.12
C TYR A 49 -1.48 -24.41 -12.99
N ARG A 50 -0.66 -25.23 -12.33
CA ARG A 50 -0.12 -26.44 -12.93
C ARG A 50 -1.35 -27.33 -13.07
N GLY A 51 -1.98 -27.24 -14.24
CA GLY A 51 -3.00 -28.20 -14.64
C GLY A 51 -2.35 -29.57 -14.67
N GLU A 52 -2.93 -30.47 -13.90
CA GLU A 52 -2.79 -31.92 -14.00
C GLU A 52 -4.06 -32.46 -14.65
#